data_AF-A0A847HFF7-F1
#
_entry.id   AF-A0A847HFF7-F1
#
_cell.length_a   1.000
_cell.length_b   1.000
_cell.length_c   1.000
_cell.angle_alpha   90.00
_cell.angle_beta   90.00
_cell.angle_gamma   90.00
#
_symmetry.space_group_name_H-M   'P 1'
#
loop_
_entity.id
_entity.type
_entity.pdbx_description
1 polymer ?
#
loop_
_entity_poly.entity_id
_entity_poly.type
_entity_poly.pdbx_seq_one_letter_code
_entity_poly.pdbx_strand_id
1 'polypeptide(L)'
;MADSILARFRPQVATWFGEVFAAPTPVQEKAWSAISAGDNALVVAPTGSGKTLAAFLWALDSLVERAGQLTLPVGEERASESGGGVKVLYISPLKALGVDVENNLRAPLTGISRVAQRLGLDAPDITVAVRSGDTPQA
;
A
#
# COMPACT_ATOMS: atom_id res chain seq x y z
N MET A 1 -17.97 8.85 -18.25
CA MET A 1 -17.66 9.15 -16.84
C MET A 1 -16.16 8.94 -16.70
N ALA A 2 -15.41 9.95 -16.24
CA ALA A 2 -13.96 9.81 -16.14
C ALA A 2 -13.62 8.62 -15.24
N ASP A 3 -12.80 7.70 -15.75
CA ASP A 3 -12.29 6.58 -14.98
C ASP A 3 -11.48 7.13 -13.81
N SER A 4 -12.08 7.12 -12.61
CA SER A 4 -11.41 7.57 -11.40
C SER A 4 -10.19 6.67 -11.17
N ILE A 5 -9.02 7.24 -10.89
CA ILE A 5 -7.81 6.45 -10.58
C ILE A 5 -8.05 5.48 -9.42
N LEU A 6 -9.00 5.80 -8.52
CA LEU A 6 -9.43 4.94 -7.42
C LEU A 6 -10.06 3.63 -7.89
N ALA A 7 -10.61 3.56 -9.10
CA ALA A 7 -11.15 2.34 -9.68
C ALA A 7 -10.08 1.27 -9.97
N ARG A 8 -8.79 1.65 -9.97
CA ARG A 8 -7.68 0.69 -10.11
C ARG A 8 -7.34 -0.04 -8.81
N PHE A 9 -7.78 0.48 -7.67
CA PHE A 9 -7.57 -0.12 -6.35
C PHE A 9 -8.60 -1.21 -6.06
N ARG A 10 -8.30 -2.08 -5.09
CA ARG A 10 -9.27 -2.99 -4.47
C ARG A 10 -10.46 -2.20 -3.92
N PRO A 11 -11.69 -2.75 -3.97
CA PRO A 11 -12.89 -2.07 -3.49
C PRO A 11 -12.77 -1.54 -2.06
N GLN A 12 -12.19 -2.32 -1.15
CA GLN A 12 -11.98 -1.94 0.25
C GLN A 12 -10.97 -0.80 0.43
N VAL A 13 -9.94 -0.73 -0.42
CA VAL A 13 -8.93 0.33 -0.38
C VAL A 13 -9.50 1.61 -0.99
N ALA A 14 -10.17 1.52 -2.14
CA ALA A 14 -10.84 2.65 -2.79
C ALA A 14 -11.94 3.26 -1.90
N THR A 15 -12.77 2.41 -1.29
CA THR A 15 -13.84 2.85 -0.38
C THR A 15 -13.26 3.50 0.87
N TRP A 16 -12.26 2.89 1.50
CA TRP A 16 -11.59 3.50 2.64
C TRP A 16 -11.01 4.88 2.30
N PHE A 17 -10.33 5.00 1.15
CA PHE A 17 -9.78 6.28 0.73
C PHE A 17 -10.87 7.35 0.57
N GLY A 18 -11.97 7.01 -0.10
CA GLY A 18 -13.10 7.93 -0.30
C GLY A 18 -13.85 8.32 0.97
N GLU A 19 -13.76 7.52 2.04
CA GLU A 19 -14.32 7.86 3.36
C GLU A 19 -13.41 8.77 4.18
N VAL A 20 -12.09 8.69 3.97
CA VAL A 20 -11.09 9.43 4.76
C VAL A 20 -10.67 10.75 4.10
N PHE A 21 -10.62 10.79 2.76
CA PHE A 21 -10.13 11.93 2.00
C PHE A 21 -11.16 12.43 1.00
N ALA A 22 -11.21 13.74 0.79
CA ALA A 22 -12.14 14.35 -0.16
C ALA A 22 -11.85 13.95 -1.61
N ALA A 23 -10.57 13.90 -2.01
CA ALA A 23 -10.13 13.51 -3.34
C ALA A 23 -8.62 13.18 -3.35
N PRO A 24 -8.13 12.41 -4.33
CA PRO A 24 -6.71 12.27 -4.60
C PRO A 24 -6.03 13.60 -4.90
N THR A 25 -4.79 13.77 -4.45
CA THR A 25 -3.96 14.91 -4.88
C THR A 25 -3.39 14.66 -6.28
N PRO A 26 -3.05 15.69 -7.07
CA PRO A 26 -2.49 15.50 -8.41
C PRO A 26 -1.23 14.64 -8.46
N VAL A 27 -0.43 14.66 -7.38
CA VAL A 27 0.77 13.82 -7.29
C VAL A 27 0.42 12.36 -7.00
N GLN A 28 -0.63 12.10 -6.23
CA GLN A 28 -1.14 10.74 -5.99
C GLN A 28 -1.68 10.14 -7.29
N GLU A 29 -2.50 10.87 -8.04
CA GLU A 29 -3.06 10.39 -9.31
C GLU A 29 -1.96 10.01 -10.31
N LYS A 30 -0.96 10.89 -10.48
CA LYS A 30 0.19 10.65 -11.37
C LYS A 30 1.02 9.45 -10.91
N ALA A 31 1.30 9.36 -9.61
CA ALA A 31 2.05 8.23 -9.06
C ALA A 31 1.30 6.92 -9.26
N TRP A 32 0.02 6.85 -8.89
CA TRP A 32 -0.78 5.64 -9.05
C TRP A 32 -0.98 5.25 -10.51
N SER A 33 -1.09 6.21 -11.43
CA SER A 33 -1.16 5.91 -12.86
C SER A 33 0.09 5.17 -13.36
N ALA A 34 1.28 5.59 -12.94
CA ALA A 34 2.54 4.93 -13.29
C ALA A 34 2.72 3.60 -12.56
N ILE A 35 2.57 3.59 -11.23
CA ILE A 35 2.81 2.40 -10.41
C ILE A 35 1.83 1.28 -10.77
N SER A 36 0.56 1.60 -11.05
CA SER A 36 -0.43 0.60 -11.49
C SER A 36 -0.19 0.02 -12.87
N ALA A 37 0.64 0.68 -13.70
CA ALA A 37 1.10 0.13 -14.97
C ALA A 37 2.32 -0.79 -14.82
N GLY A 38 2.87 -0.93 -13.61
CA GLY A 38 4.11 -1.66 -13.34
C GLY A 38 5.38 -0.83 -13.54
N ASP A 39 5.25 0.48 -13.77
CA ASP A 39 6.39 1.37 -13.99
C ASP A 39 7.04 1.82 -12.66
N ASN A 40 8.35 2.02 -12.71
CA ASN A 40 9.07 2.71 -11.63
C ASN A 40 8.69 4.20 -11.60
N ALA A 41 8.36 4.73 -10.42
CA ALA A 41 7.94 6.13 -10.27
C ALA A 41 8.88 6.92 -9.34
N LEU A 42 9.41 8.04 -9.84
CA LEU A 42 10.07 9.07 -9.01
C LEU A 42 9.10 10.23 -8.76
N VAL A 43 8.69 10.40 -7.52
CA VAL A 43 7.68 11.39 -7.14
C VAL A 43 8.33 12.65 -6.56
N VAL A 44 8.29 13.75 -7.31
CA VAL A 44 8.79 15.07 -6.89
C VAL A 44 7.62 16.01 -6.63
N ALA A 45 7.39 16.35 -5.36
CA ALA A 45 6.35 17.30 -4.95
C ALA A 45 6.70 17.96 -3.60
N PRO A 46 6.11 19.11 -3.26
CA PRO A 46 6.27 19.76 -1.96
C PRO A 46 5.89 18.87 -0.76
N THR A 47 6.30 19.27 0.44
CA THR A 47 5.77 18.70 1.69
C THR A 47 4.25 18.91 1.76
N GLY A 48 3.55 18.02 2.46
CA GLY A 48 2.08 18.08 2.55
C GLY A 48 1.30 17.65 1.30
N SER A 49 1.94 17.39 0.15
CA SER A 49 1.24 16.96 -1.08
C SER A 49 0.74 15.51 -1.07
N GLY A 50 0.93 14.77 0.02
CA GLY A 50 0.46 13.38 0.12
C GLY A 50 1.35 12.32 -0.53
N LYS A 51 2.65 12.61 -0.76
CA LYS A 51 3.63 11.68 -1.37
C LYS A 51 3.71 10.33 -0.65
N THR A 52 3.64 10.34 0.68
CA THR A 52 3.67 9.13 1.51
C THR A 52 2.53 8.20 1.13
N LEU A 53 1.29 8.70 1.15
CA LEU A 53 0.12 7.91 0.77
C LEU A 53 0.14 7.53 -0.72
N ALA A 54 0.74 8.36 -1.59
CA ALA A 54 0.92 8.02 -2.99
C ALA A 54 1.72 6.72 -3.18
N ALA A 55 2.81 6.53 -2.43
CA ALA A 55 3.61 5.32 -2.46
C ALA A 55 2.94 4.16 -1.69
N PHE A 56 2.53 4.41 -0.43
CA PHE A 56 2.08 3.34 0.46
C PHE A 56 0.71 2.78 0.13
N LEU A 57 -0.23 3.58 -0.38
CA LEU A 57 -1.58 3.08 -0.62
C LEU A 57 -1.60 1.99 -1.69
N TRP A 58 -0.81 2.16 -2.76
CA TRP A 58 -0.66 1.14 -3.79
C TRP A 58 0.07 -0.10 -3.26
N ALA A 59 1.10 0.10 -2.42
CA ALA A 59 1.78 -1.01 -1.78
C ALA A 59 0.80 -1.84 -0.92
N LEU A 60 -0.04 -1.18 -0.10
CA LEU A 60 -1.08 -1.86 0.66
C LEU A 60 -2.08 -2.57 -0.25
N ASP A 61 -2.55 -1.91 -1.32
CA ASP A 61 -3.47 -2.49 -2.31
C ASP A 61 -2.94 -3.79 -2.93
N SER A 62 -1.64 -3.81 -3.24
CA SER A 62 -0.97 -5.00 -3.80
C SER A 62 -0.89 -6.18 -2.83
N LEU A 63 -0.93 -5.91 -1.51
CA LEU A 63 -0.91 -6.92 -0.44
C LEU A 63 -2.30 -7.39 -0.05
N VAL A 64 -3.34 -6.65 -0.42
CA VAL A 64 -4.71 -7.10 -0.27
C VAL A 64 -4.97 -8.15 -1.36
N GLU A 65 -4.96 -9.41 -0.93
CA GLU A 65 -5.22 -10.54 -1.82
C GLU A 65 -6.56 -10.37 -2.53
N ARG A 66 -6.58 -10.55 -3.86
CA ARG A 66 -7.82 -10.89 -4.55
C ARG A 66 -8.09 -12.34 -4.13
N ALA A 67 -9.24 -12.64 -3.54
CA ALA A 67 -9.67 -14.03 -3.37
C ALA A 67 -9.46 -14.77 -4.71
N GLY A 68 -8.51 -15.72 -4.73
CA GLY A 68 -8.18 -16.51 -5.93
C GLY A 68 -7.18 -15.90 -6.93
N GLN A 69 -6.38 -14.89 -6.62
CA GLN A 69 -5.26 -14.48 -7.49
C GLN A 69 -3.89 -14.72 -6.86
N LEU A 70 -3.09 -15.53 -7.56
CA LEU A 70 -1.64 -15.63 -7.39
C LEU A 70 -1.03 -14.23 -7.40
N THR A 71 -0.08 -14.03 -6.49
CA THR A 71 0.77 -12.84 -6.36
C THR A 71 1.25 -12.40 -7.75
N LEU A 72 1.22 -11.10 -8.04
CA LEU A 72 1.77 -10.55 -9.29
C LEU A 72 3.16 -11.16 -9.51
N PRO A 73 3.44 -11.79 -10.67
CA PRO A 73 4.72 -12.42 -10.91
C PRO A 73 5.77 -11.32 -11.05
N VAL A 74 6.53 -11.09 -9.98
CA VAL A 74 7.80 -10.37 -10.06
C VAL A 74 8.82 -11.39 -10.56
N GLY A 75 8.88 -11.55 -11.89
CA GLY A 75 9.80 -12.47 -12.56
C GLY A 75 9.21 -13.84 -12.88
N GLU A 76 9.72 -14.44 -13.96
CA GLU A 76 9.43 -15.81 -14.39
C GLU A 76 10.04 -16.82 -13.42
N GLU A 77 9.46 -17.06 -12.24
CA GLU A 77 9.76 -18.28 -11.49
C GLU A 77 8.72 -18.59 -10.39
N ARG A 78 8.02 -19.71 -10.62
CA ARG A 78 7.43 -20.64 -9.65
C ARG A 78 6.50 -20.08 -8.57
N ALA A 79 5.21 -20.24 -8.83
CA ALA A 79 4.21 -20.50 -7.82
C ALA A 79 4.59 -21.75 -7.01
N SER A 80 5.35 -21.60 -5.93
CA SER A 80 5.46 -22.58 -4.86
C SER A 80 4.71 -22.06 -3.65
N GLU A 81 3.70 -22.81 -3.21
CA GLU A 81 3.22 -22.96 -1.82
C GLU A 81 3.43 -21.74 -0.91
N SER A 82 2.43 -20.84 -0.86
CA SER A 82 2.07 -19.96 0.28
C SER A 82 3.22 -19.54 1.23
N GLY A 83 4.29 -18.98 0.67
CA GLY A 83 5.48 -18.56 1.41
C GLY A 83 5.31 -17.18 2.03
N GLY A 84 5.06 -17.15 3.34
CA GLY A 84 5.16 -15.94 4.16
C GLY A 84 6.54 -15.30 3.99
N GLY A 85 6.58 -13.99 3.77
CA GLY A 85 7.83 -13.26 3.53
C GLY A 85 7.59 -11.78 3.25
N VAL A 86 8.66 -10.98 3.31
CA VAL A 86 8.58 -9.53 3.08
C VAL A 86 8.22 -9.27 1.60
N LYS A 87 7.08 -8.59 1.37
CA LYS A 87 6.58 -8.26 0.02
C LYS A 87 6.81 -6.79 -0.36
N VAL A 88 6.93 -5.90 0.61
CA VAL A 88 7.18 -4.47 0.42
C VAL A 88 8.34 -4.06 1.32
N LEU A 89 9.35 -3.42 0.74
CA LEU A 89 10.50 -2.88 1.47
C LEU A 89 10.49 -1.35 1.38
N TYR A 90 10.25 -0.70 2.52
CA TYR A 90 10.42 0.74 2.67
C TYR A 90 11.80 1.06 3.21
N ILE A 91 12.53 1.94 2.52
CA ILE A 91 13.88 2.37 2.92
C ILE A 91 13.81 3.86 3.25
N SER A 92 14.30 4.23 4.42
CA SER A 92 14.41 5.61 4.88
C SER A 92 15.87 5.93 5.23
N PRO A 93 16.39 7.11 4.85
CA PRO A 93 17.68 7.58 5.33
C PRO A 93 17.66 7.97 6.81
N LEU A 94 16.47 8.14 7.41
CA LEU A 94 16.28 8.53 8.80
C LEU A 94 15.52 7.46 9.58
N LYS A 95 16.07 7.06 10.72
CA LYS A 95 15.46 6.07 11.62
C LYS A 95 14.10 6.52 12.17
N ALA A 96 13.99 7.79 12.61
CA ALA A 96 12.73 8.34 13.11
C ALA A 96 11.61 8.25 12.06
N LEU A 97 11.93 8.56 10.80
CA LEU A 97 10.96 8.47 9.71
C LEU A 97 10.48 7.03 9.45
N GLY A 98 11.31 6.02 9.68
CA GLY A 98 10.90 4.61 9.62
C GLY A 98 9.82 4.27 10.65
N VAL A 99 10.00 4.72 11.90
CA VAL A 99 9.03 4.54 12.98
C VAL A 99 7.75 5.35 12.72
N ASP A 100 7.89 6.58 12.22
CA ASP A 100 6.75 7.43 11.88
C ASP A 100 5.90 6.80 10.77
N VAL A 101 6.54 6.18 9.77
CA VAL A 101 5.85 5.45 8.70
C VAL A 101 5.06 4.26 9.26
N GLU A 102 5.67 3.44 10.12
CA GLU A 102 4.98 2.32 10.76
C GLU A 102 3.73 2.78 11.51
N ASN A 103 3.83 3.87 12.27
CA ASN A 103 2.69 4.44 12.98
C ASN A 103 1.61 4.96 12.03
N ASN A 104 2.02 5.63 10.94
CA ASN A 104 1.12 6.14 9.91
C ASN A 104 0.40 5.03 9.13
N LEU A 105 0.93 3.80 9.10
CA LEU A 105 0.29 2.64 8.47
C LEU A 105 -0.83 2.04 9.31
N ARG A 106 -0.90 2.31 10.62
CA ARG A 106 -1.95 1.75 11.50
C ARG A 106 -3.36 2.15 11.08
N ALA A 107 -3.55 3.43 10.76
CA ALA A 107 -4.84 3.98 10.35
C ALA A 107 -5.37 3.37 9.04
N PRO A 108 -4.60 3.34 7.92
CA PRO A 108 -5.05 2.70 6.70
C PRO A 108 -5.29 1.20 6.87
N LEU A 109 -4.41 0.47 7.56
CA LEU A 109 -4.59 -0.97 7.79
C LEU A 109 -5.90 -1.26 8.53
N THR A 110 -6.13 -0.57 9.65
CA THR A 110 -7.36 -0.74 10.44
C THR A 110 -8.60 -0.34 9.64
N GLY A 111 -8.51 0.76 8.89
CA GLY A 111 -9.61 1.27 8.08
C GLY A 111 -9.97 0.31 6.95
N ILE A 112 -8.99 -0.13 6.16
CA ILE A 112 -9.18 -1.07 5.06
C ILE A 112 -9.79 -2.38 5.58
N SER A 113 -9.34 -2.91 6.72
CA SER A 113 -9.91 -4.13 7.31
C SER A 113 -11.37 -3.95 7.75
N ARG A 114 -11.74 -2.80 8.33
CA ARG A 114 -13.15 -2.50 8.67
C ARG A 114 -14.02 -2.38 7.43
N VAL A 115 -13.50 -1.74 6.39
CA VAL A 115 -14.21 -1.63 5.11
C VAL A 115 -14.38 -3.01 4.48
N ALA A 116 -13.35 -3.86 4.48
CA ALA A 116 -13.42 -5.23 3.97
C ALA A 116 -14.54 -6.02 4.67
N GLN A 117 -14.61 -5.98 6.00
CA GLN A 117 -15.67 -6.61 6.78
C GLN A 117 -17.06 -6.11 6.39
N ARG A 118 -17.25 -4.79 6.25
CA ARG A 118 -18.54 -4.20 5.85
C ARG A 118 -18.94 -4.57 4.42
N LEU A 119 -17.97 -4.81 3.54
CA LEU A 119 -18.19 -5.30 2.18
C LEU A 119 -18.33 -6.83 2.09
N GLY A 120 -18.23 -7.56 3.20
CA GLY A 120 -18.27 -9.03 3.21
C GLY A 120 -17.03 -9.68 2.60
N LEU A 121 -15.90 -8.98 2.58
CA LEU A 121 -14.60 -9.46 2.12
C LEU A 121 -13.75 -9.89 3.30
N ASP A 122 -12.82 -10.83 3.06
CA ASP A 122 -11.82 -11.21 4.06
C ASP A 122 -10.95 -10.03 4.44
N ALA A 123 -10.69 -9.89 5.74
CA ALA A 123 -9.81 -8.85 6.25
C ALA A 123 -8.36 -9.18 5.85
N PRO A 124 -7.62 -8.24 5.25
CA PRO A 124 -6.24 -8.49 4.86
C PRO A 124 -5.35 -8.67 6.10
N ASP A 125 -4.58 -9.75 6.12
CA ASP A 125 -3.56 -10.02 7.16
C ASP A 125 -2.22 -9.41 6.74
N ILE A 126 -2.10 -8.09 6.89
CA ILE A 126 -0.89 -7.34 6.56
C ILE A 126 -0.12 -7.02 7.84
N THR A 127 1.08 -7.56 7.93
CA THR A 127 2.03 -7.27 9.02
C THR A 127 3.01 -6.17 8.62
N VAL A 128 3.47 -5.39 9.61
CA VAL A 128 4.46 -4.33 9.44
C VAL A 128 5.54 -4.52 10.50
N ALA A 129 6.80 -4.35 10.10
CA ALA A 129 7.94 -4.43 11.00
C ALA A 129 8.99 -3.38 10.62
N VAL A 130 9.67 -2.83 11.63
CA VAL A 130 10.79 -1.90 11.45
C VAL A 130 12.09 -2.57 11.85
N ARG A 131 13.05 -2.62 10.92
CA ARG A 131 14.42 -3.05 11.18
C ARG A 131 15.36 -1.84 11.15
N SER A 132 16.06 -1.60 12.25
CA SER A 132 17.05 -0.52 12.37
C SER A 132 18.27 -0.99 13.19
N GLY A 133 19.24 -0.09 13.40
CA GLY A 133 20.38 -0.35 14.29
C GLY A 133 19.99 -0.65 15.75
N ASP A 134 18.80 -0.21 16.19
CA ASP A 134 18.31 -0.46 17.56
C ASP A 134 17.53 -1.77 17.67
N THR A 135 17.29 -2.48 16.56
CA THR A 135 16.60 -3.77 16.61
C THR A 135 17.53 -4.79 17.28
N PRO A 136 17.13 -5.42 18.39
CA PRO A 136 17.96 -6.42 19.07
C PRO A 136 18.38 -7.54 18.13
N GLN A 137 19.58 -8.10 18.36
CA GLN A 137 19.98 -9.34 17.70
C GLN A 137 19.17 -10.51 18.28
N ALA A 138 18.82 -11.46 17.41
CA ALA A 138 18.12 -12.69 17.77
C ALA A 138 19.10 -13.72 18.36
#